data_AF-A0AA90TYZ9-F1
#
_entry.id   AF-A0AA90TYZ9-F1
#
_cell.length_a   1.000
_cell.length_b   1.000
_cell.length_c   1.000
_cell.angle_alpha   90.00
_cell.angle_beta   90.00
_cell.angle_gamma   90.00
#
_symmetry.space_group_name_H-M   'P 1'
#
loop_
_entity.id
_entity.type
_entity.pdbx_description
1 polymer ?
#
loop_
_entity_poly.entity_id
_entity_poly.type
_entity_poly.pdbx_seq_one_letter_code
_entity_poly.pdbx_strand_id
1 'polypeptide(L)'
;MVKRMIVKIDEDKCTGCGQCVSPCAEGAIQIIDGKAKVVSEDLCDGMGFCIGVCPEGAITIEERQTVEFNVEKAEAQSKSTDISISCFSCGAGENERYLLPMRHNMESLWVCTRCLPQLIHG
;
A
#
# COMPACT_ATOMS: atom_id res chain seq x y z
N MET A 1 -18.35 11.29 14.60
CA MET A 1 -17.00 11.71 14.12
C MET A 1 -16.06 11.70 15.30
N VAL A 2 -14.82 11.25 15.10
CA VAL A 2 -13.76 11.08 16.12
C VAL A 2 -12.45 11.69 15.60
N LYS A 3 -11.53 12.07 16.51
CA LYS A 3 -10.19 12.53 16.14
C LYS A 3 -9.23 11.33 16.18
N ARG A 4 -8.59 11.01 15.06
CA ARG A 4 -7.65 9.87 14.95
C ARG A 4 -6.62 10.09 13.84
N MET A 5 -5.62 9.22 13.83
CA MET A 5 -4.62 9.14 12.78
C MET A 5 -5.23 8.54 11.51
N ILE A 6 -4.98 9.18 10.36
CA ILE A 6 -5.45 8.71 9.06
C ILE A 6 -4.41 9.01 7.97
N VAL A 7 -4.39 8.16 6.95
CA VAL A 7 -3.52 8.34 5.80
C VAL A 7 -3.94 9.58 4.99
N LYS A 8 -2.94 10.37 4.58
CA LYS A 8 -3.06 11.48 3.64
C LYS A 8 -2.20 11.20 2.41
N ILE A 9 -2.73 11.48 1.24
CA ILE A 9 -2.02 11.34 -0.04
C ILE A 9 -1.85 12.72 -0.67
N ASP A 10 -0.62 13.07 -0.99
CA ASP A 10 -0.22 14.23 -1.77
C ASP A 10 -0.38 13.91 -3.27
N GLU A 11 -1.44 14.45 -3.88
CA GLU A 11 -1.76 14.18 -5.29
C GLU A 11 -0.72 14.75 -6.27
N ASP A 12 0.00 15.81 -5.88
CA ASP A 12 1.03 16.44 -6.73
C ASP A 12 2.25 15.53 -6.87
N LYS A 13 2.59 14.80 -5.82
CA LYS A 13 3.68 13.80 -5.83
C LYS A 13 3.26 12.43 -6.33
N CYS A 14 1.98 12.09 -6.21
CA CYS A 14 1.50 10.75 -6.57
C CYS A 14 1.64 10.52 -8.09
N THR A 15 2.35 9.47 -8.51
CA THR A 15 2.49 9.10 -9.93
C THR A 15 1.45 8.08 -10.40
N GLY A 16 0.59 7.59 -9.51
CA GLY A 16 -0.41 6.57 -9.85
C GLY A 16 0.14 5.15 -9.97
N CYS A 17 1.38 4.90 -9.53
CA CYS A 17 2.07 3.61 -9.69
C CYS A 17 1.41 2.40 -9.01
N GLY A 18 0.40 2.58 -8.16
CA GLY A 18 -0.39 1.48 -7.57
C GLY A 18 0.28 0.74 -6.40
N GLN A 19 1.57 0.96 -6.12
CA GLN A 19 2.29 0.15 -5.14
C GLN A 19 1.76 0.24 -3.69
N CYS A 20 1.02 1.30 -3.37
CA CYS A 20 0.38 1.48 -2.06
C CYS A 20 -0.97 0.74 -1.90
N VAL A 21 -1.53 0.17 -2.98
CA VAL A 21 -2.85 -0.49 -2.94
C VAL A 21 -2.75 -1.88 -2.31
N SER A 22 -1.89 -2.76 -2.84
CA SER A 22 -1.75 -4.14 -2.34
C SER A 22 -1.38 -4.24 -0.85
N PRO A 23 -0.49 -3.37 -0.29
CA PRO A 23 -0.21 -3.36 1.15
C PRO A 23 -1.34 -2.92 2.07
N CYS A 24 -2.42 -2.32 1.55
CA CYS A 24 -3.57 -1.93 2.36
C CYS A 24 -4.49 -3.14 2.56
N ALA A 25 -4.39 -3.78 3.71
CA ALA A 25 -5.13 -5.00 4.00
C ALA A 25 -6.66 -4.78 4.03
N GLU A 26 -7.09 -3.55 4.28
CA GLU A 26 -8.47 -3.08 4.45
C GLU A 26 -9.08 -2.60 3.11
N GLY A 27 -8.27 -2.52 2.04
CA GLY A 27 -8.74 -2.06 0.73
C GLY A 27 -9.14 -0.57 0.68
N ALA A 28 -8.64 0.24 1.62
CA ALA A 28 -8.97 1.66 1.73
C ALA A 28 -8.37 2.54 0.62
N ILE A 29 -7.32 2.06 -0.07
CA ILE A 29 -6.61 2.81 -1.12
C ILE A 29 -6.91 2.19 -2.48
N GLN A 30 -7.29 3.01 -3.46
CA GLN A 30 -7.45 2.58 -4.86
C GLN A 30 -6.86 3.62 -5.81
N ILE A 31 -6.58 3.21 -7.05
CA ILE A 31 -6.20 4.14 -8.11
C ILE A 31 -7.48 4.65 -8.80
N ILE A 32 -7.72 5.95 -8.72
CA ILE A 32 -8.85 6.64 -9.34
C ILE A 32 -8.27 7.81 -10.13
N ASP A 33 -8.64 7.93 -11.42
CA ASP A 33 -8.14 8.97 -12.33
C ASP A 33 -6.60 9.05 -12.38
N GLY A 34 -5.93 7.89 -12.32
CA GLY A 34 -4.47 7.80 -12.35
C GLY A 34 -3.77 8.25 -11.06
N LYS A 35 -4.49 8.43 -9.95
CA LYS A 35 -3.92 8.80 -8.65
C LYS A 35 -4.42 7.88 -7.54
N ALA A 36 -3.58 7.65 -6.54
CA ALA A 36 -4.00 6.92 -5.34
C ALA A 36 -4.95 7.78 -4.50
N LYS A 37 -6.08 7.22 -4.07
CA LYS A 37 -7.05 7.89 -3.21
C LYS A 37 -7.46 6.97 -2.05
N VAL A 38 -7.68 7.57 -0.88
CA VAL A 38 -8.39 6.91 0.22
C VAL A 38 -9.88 6.93 -0.12
N VAL A 39 -10.41 5.80 -0.59
CA VAL A 39 -11.78 5.73 -1.13
C VAL A 39 -12.85 5.73 -0.05
N SER A 40 -12.47 5.38 1.18
CA SER A 40 -13.36 5.41 2.32
C SER A 40 -12.56 5.58 3.61
N GLU A 41 -12.85 6.65 4.35
CA GLU A 41 -12.11 6.96 5.57
C GLU A 41 -12.35 5.94 6.69
N ASP A 42 -13.55 5.36 6.78
CA ASP A 42 -13.91 4.29 7.72
C ASP A 42 -13.26 2.93 7.39
N LEU A 43 -12.65 2.78 6.20
CA LEU A 43 -11.82 1.62 5.86
C LEU A 43 -10.35 1.84 6.22
N CYS A 44 -9.87 3.08 6.26
CA CYS A 44 -8.48 3.36 6.62
C CYS A 44 -8.34 3.26 8.14
N ASP A 45 -7.59 2.28 8.63
CA ASP A 45 -7.32 2.09 10.06
C ASP A 45 -6.28 3.10 10.60
N GLY A 46 -5.47 3.70 9.71
CA GLY A 46 -4.41 4.64 10.04
C GLY A 46 -3.05 4.00 10.36
N MET A 47 -2.85 2.71 10.07
CA MET A 47 -1.62 1.98 10.42
C MET A 47 -0.40 2.39 9.57
N GLY A 48 -0.62 2.79 8.31
CA GLY A 48 0.41 3.44 7.50
C GLY A 48 1.38 2.51 6.76
N PHE A 49 1.06 1.23 6.57
CA PHE A 49 1.89 0.32 5.75
C PHE A 49 2.17 0.84 4.34
N CYS A 50 1.24 1.63 3.78
CA CYS A 50 1.37 2.28 2.48
C CYS A 50 2.47 3.36 2.41
N ILE A 51 2.93 3.90 3.54
CA ILE A 51 3.95 4.98 3.57
C ILE A 51 5.29 4.47 3.07
N GLY A 52 5.76 3.35 3.63
CA GLY A 52 7.10 2.81 3.34
C GLY A 52 7.26 2.31 1.91
N VAL A 53 6.15 1.96 1.26
CA VAL A 53 6.16 1.45 -0.12
C VAL A 53 6.05 2.55 -1.17
N CYS A 54 5.66 3.78 -0.81
CA CYS A 54 5.52 4.84 -1.81
C CYS A 54 6.90 5.31 -2.29
N PRO A 55 7.27 5.12 -3.58
CA PRO A 55 8.58 5.55 -4.08
C PRO A 55 8.74 7.08 -4.00
N GLU A 56 7.64 7.81 -4.27
CA GLU A 56 7.58 9.28 -4.35
C GLU A 56 7.50 9.98 -2.98
N GLY A 57 7.31 9.23 -1.89
CA GLY A 57 7.05 9.82 -0.57
C GLY A 57 5.76 10.68 -0.54
N ALA A 58 4.77 10.31 -1.35
CA ALA A 58 3.49 11.03 -1.46
C ALA A 58 2.51 10.74 -0.31
N ILE A 59 2.82 9.79 0.58
CA ILE A 59 1.89 9.30 1.60
C ILE A 59 2.41 9.66 3.00
N THR A 60 1.55 10.26 3.81
CA THR A 60 1.83 10.60 5.22
C THR A 60 0.65 10.20 6.11
N ILE A 61 0.83 10.30 7.43
CA ILE A 61 -0.28 10.22 8.39
C ILE A 61 -0.50 11.60 8.99
N GLU A 62 -1.76 12.00 9.10
CA GLU A 62 -2.17 13.19 9.83
C GLU A 62 -3.22 12.85 10.89
N GLU A 63 -3.28 13.66 11.95
CA GLU A 63 -4.35 13.59 12.94
C GLU A 63 -5.46 14.57 12.54
N ARG A 64 -6.67 14.08 12.26
CA ARG A 64 -7.82 14.95 11.96
C ARG A 64 -9.14 14.36 12.43
N GLN A 65 -10.20 15.17 12.38
CA GLN A 65 -11.55 14.72 12.67
C GLN A 65 -12.11 13.97 11.45
N THR A 66 -12.52 12.72 11.66
CA THR A 66 -12.99 11.80 10.63
C THR A 66 -14.03 10.82 11.21
N VAL A 67 -14.53 9.89 10.40
CA VAL A 67 -15.37 8.78 10.82
C VAL A 67 -14.56 7.73 11.59
N GLU A 68 -15.24 6.96 12.43
CA GLU A 68 -14.64 5.84 13.15
C GLU A 68 -14.27 4.72 12.17
N PHE A 69 -13.20 3.97 12.48
CA PHE A 69 -12.83 2.81 11.69
C PHE A 69 -13.90 1.72 11.85
N ASN A 70 -14.34 1.14 10.74
CA ASN A 70 -15.38 0.12 10.71
C ASN A 70 -14.77 -1.24 10.35
N VAL A 71 -14.57 -2.07 11.38
CA VAL A 71 -14.00 -3.42 11.25
C VAL A 71 -14.84 -4.29 10.33
N GLU A 72 -16.17 -4.33 10.54
CA GLU A 72 -17.09 -5.16 9.75
C GLU A 72 -17.04 -4.79 8.26
N LYS A 73 -16.95 -3.49 7.96
CA LYS A 73 -16.83 -3.00 6.59
C LYS A 73 -15.47 -3.36 5.99
N ALA A 74 -14.38 -3.25 6.75
CA ALA A 74 -13.04 -3.61 6.29
C ALA A 74 -12.91 -5.12 6.00
N GLU A 75 -13.54 -5.97 6.81
CA GLU A 75 -13.58 -7.42 6.58
C GLU A 75 -14.45 -7.80 5.37
N ALA A 76 -15.54 -7.07 5.14
CA ALA A 76 -16.43 -7.28 3.99
C ALA A 76 -15.93 -6.65 2.68
N GLN A 77 -14.96 -5.74 2.74
CA GLN A 77 -14.47 -5.01 1.58
C GLN A 77 -13.71 -5.96 0.63
N SER A 78 -14.13 -5.98 -0.64
CA SER A 78 -13.35 -6.64 -1.68
C SER A 78 -12.05 -5.86 -1.91
N LYS A 79 -10.93 -6.58 -1.86
CA LYS A 79 -9.60 -6.02 -2.11
C LYS A 79 -9.39 -5.95 -3.62
N SER A 80 -8.82 -4.85 -4.11
CA SER A 80 -8.50 -4.75 -5.54
C SER A 80 -7.45 -5.80 -5.90
N THR A 81 -7.79 -6.65 -6.87
CA THR A 81 -6.89 -7.64 -7.48
C THR A 81 -6.21 -7.10 -8.72
N ASP A 82 -6.44 -5.84 -9.08
CA ASP A 82 -5.99 -5.25 -10.35
C ASP A 82 -4.51 -4.87 -10.34
N ILE A 83 -3.86 -4.97 -9.19
CA ILE A 83 -2.44 -4.67 -9.01
C ILE A 83 -1.75 -5.96 -8.62
N SER A 84 -1.27 -6.68 -9.64
CA SER A 84 -0.47 -7.89 -9.44
C SER A 84 0.92 -7.49 -8.94
N ILE A 85 1.31 -8.03 -7.78
CA ILE A 85 2.67 -7.89 -7.26
C ILE A 85 3.48 -9.12 -7.66
N SER A 86 4.73 -8.89 -8.07
CA SER A 86 5.64 -9.96 -8.49
C SER A 86 7.07 -9.68 -8.07
N CYS A 87 7.83 -10.75 -7.87
CA CYS A 87 9.23 -10.63 -7.46
C CYS A 87 10.05 -9.96 -8.57
N PHE A 88 10.67 -8.82 -8.26
CA PHE A 88 11.58 -8.09 -9.14
C PHE A 88 12.70 -8.98 -9.73
N SER A 89 13.21 -9.93 -8.93
CA SER A 89 14.33 -10.79 -9.34
C SER A 89 13.91 -12.00 -10.20
N CYS A 90 12.77 -12.63 -9.94
CA CYS A 90 12.41 -13.89 -10.60
C CYS A 90 11.00 -13.94 -11.20
N GLY A 91 10.23 -12.86 -11.13
CA GLY A 91 8.88 -12.74 -11.69
C GLY A 91 7.78 -13.50 -10.94
N ALA A 92 8.10 -14.27 -9.90
CA ALA A 92 7.10 -15.05 -9.16
C ALA A 92 6.04 -14.14 -8.53
N GLY A 93 4.77 -14.43 -8.78
CA GLY A 93 3.64 -13.68 -8.23
C GLY A 93 3.32 -14.03 -6.76
N GLU A 94 2.41 -13.27 -6.16
CA GLU A 94 1.95 -13.49 -4.77
C GLU A 94 1.30 -14.85 -4.53
N ASN A 95 0.71 -15.45 -5.57
CA ASN A 95 0.11 -16.79 -5.49
C ASN A 95 1.16 -17.92 -5.52
N GLU A 96 2.39 -17.61 -5.91
CA GLU A 96 3.48 -18.59 -6.03
C GLU A 96 4.46 -18.51 -4.85
N ARG A 97 4.68 -17.31 -4.30
CA ARG A 97 5.62 -17.07 -3.20
C ARG A 97 5.15 -15.94 -2.30
N TYR A 98 5.55 -16.01 -1.04
CA TYR A 98 5.50 -14.84 -0.15
C TYR A 98 6.42 -13.73 -0.68
N LEU A 99 5.84 -12.56 -0.88
CA LEU A 99 6.52 -11.35 -1.35
C LEU A 99 6.65 -10.37 -0.18
N LEU A 100 7.81 -9.75 -0.08
CA LEU A 100 8.08 -8.68 0.87
C LEU A 100 8.33 -7.38 0.11
N PRO A 101 7.77 -6.25 0.56
CA PRO A 101 8.12 -4.96 0.01
C PRO A 101 9.56 -4.62 0.40
N MET A 102 10.31 -4.09 -0.54
CA MET A 102 11.70 -3.66 -0.36
C MET A 102 11.90 -2.30 -0.99
N ARG A 103 12.81 -1.50 -0.41
CA ARG A 103 13.26 -0.26 -1.02
C ARG A 103 14.76 -0.33 -1.27
N HIS A 104 15.18 0.00 -2.48
CA HIS A 104 16.60 0.07 -2.86
C HIS A 104 16.78 1.17 -3.91
N ASN A 105 17.77 2.05 -3.74
CA ASN A 105 18.04 3.16 -4.67
C ASN A 105 16.82 4.01 -5.05
N MET A 106 15.97 4.33 -4.06
CA MET A 106 14.71 5.07 -4.22
C MET A 106 13.61 4.35 -5.01
N GLU A 107 13.86 3.12 -5.45
CA GLU A 107 12.84 2.25 -6.04
C GLU A 107 12.18 1.42 -4.94
N SER A 108 10.87 1.29 -5.06
CA SER A 108 10.08 0.38 -4.26
C SER A 108 9.79 -0.87 -5.09
N LEU A 109 10.24 -2.00 -4.57
CA LEU A 109 10.29 -3.30 -5.24
C LEU A 109 9.55 -4.34 -4.40
N TRP A 110 9.15 -5.43 -5.04
CA TRP A 110 8.68 -6.64 -4.36
C TRP A 110 9.70 -7.75 -4.55
N VAL A 111 10.06 -8.47 -3.48
CA VAL A 111 11.02 -9.55 -3.55
C VAL A 111 10.50 -10.76 -2.81
N CYS A 112 10.57 -11.94 -3.44
CA CYS A 112 10.14 -13.16 -2.79
C CYS A 112 11.15 -13.65 -1.76
N THR A 113 10.67 -14.36 -0.74
CA THR A 113 11.51 -14.93 0.33
C THR A 113 12.63 -15.85 -0.16
N ARG A 114 12.50 -16.43 -1.36
CA ARG A 114 13.57 -17.22 -2.00
C ARG A 114 14.66 -16.36 -2.65
N CYS A 115 14.33 -15.22 -3.25
CA CYS A 115 15.31 -14.34 -3.90
C CYS A 115 15.94 -13.35 -2.93
N LEU A 116 15.26 -13.02 -1.82
CA LEU A 116 15.72 -12.08 -0.81
C LEU A 116 17.16 -12.37 -0.32
N PRO A 117 17.56 -13.61 0.02
CA PRO A 117 18.92 -13.89 0.48
C PRO A 117 20.02 -13.49 -0.51
N GLN A 118 19.78 -13.62 -1.82
CA GLN A 118 20.73 -13.24 -2.86
C GLN A 118 20.94 -11.71 -2.91
N LEU A 119 19.90 -10.93 -2.61
CA LEU A 119 20.01 -9.47 -2.55
C LEU A 119 20.73 -8.98 -1.29
N ILE A 120 20.76 -9.78 -0.22
CA ILE A 120 21.42 -9.44 1.05
C ILE A 120 22.91 -9.81 1.00
N HIS A 121 23.25 -10.94 0.39
CA HIS A 121 24.60 -11.50 0.45
C HIS A 121 25.44 -11.29 -0.81
N GLY A 122 24.83 -10.87 -1.93
CA GLY A 122 25.45 -10.87 -3.26
C GLY A 122 25.49 -12.26 -3.88
#